data_AF-A0A938KMS2-F1
#
_entry.id   AF-A0A938KMS2-F1
#
_cell.length_a   1.000
_cell.length_b   1.000
_cell.length_c   1.000
_cell.angle_alpha   90.00
_cell.angle_beta   90.00
_cell.angle_gamma   90.00
#
_symmetry.space_group_name_H-M   'P 1'
#
loop_
_entity.id
_entity.type
_entity.pdbx_description
1 polymer ?
#
loop_
_entity_poly.entity_id
_entity_poly.type
_entity_poly.pdbx_seq_one_letter_code
_entity_poly.pdbx_strand_id
1 'polypeptide(L)'
;GPLTNPVTIEYTISGTAVPGVDFEPLPGRLNIPAGATSATLAFVPRANPDNLNNRSAVVAITPNLTYGVGANDRAGVTIFSNPGSLFVSTLRALPGATASTSYGSATIQLAADARSAFVNVSFSNLSSPQVVAHLAIDGNYVFNLPPGQVTNAAWTFAPVGTYSSADLLAALRAGRVTVGIDTALYPAGELGGNFVRSSGAAVFNPPAAPPPLDLTTLSPADAARFLTQATFGPTQAGLDALLTRGYQAWITEQLSLAPSRHRQETIDDFNRNQTNGGVGNRNPVTQAYERPGGPHRQAAWWKIAVTAPDQLRQRVAFALSQILVASDANGTIAQWQEGAANYYDLFVDGAFGNFRTILEQVSLSPIMGIYLSSLRNARAAGGTTPDENYAREIMQLFSIGLNELHPDGTLRLDPLGQPIPTYTQETIVQTAKVFTGWSFANATPGATANVNLFRGGAADYLNPMMLWPAFHDDTAKTIVGGRVLPAAQGGVRDLQDTLDALFTHPNTAPFISRQLIQRLVTSNPSPGYIYRVARVFANNG
;
A
#
# COMPACT_ATOMS: atom_id res chain seq x y z
N GLY A 1 -43.94 -22.11 22.79
CA GLY A 1 -45.07 -22.32 23.73
C GLY A 1 -46.34 -22.62 22.95
N PRO A 2 -47.50 -22.69 23.61
CA PRO A 2 -48.80 -22.83 22.94
C PRO A 2 -49.05 -21.66 21.99
N LEU A 3 -49.55 -21.92 20.78
CA LEU A 3 -49.81 -20.88 19.76
C LEU A 3 -51.26 -20.36 19.80
N THR A 4 -52.07 -20.81 20.76
CA THR A 4 -53.51 -20.56 20.80
C THR A 4 -53.87 -19.12 21.16
N ASN A 5 -52.96 -18.39 21.83
CA ASN A 5 -53.15 -17.01 22.23
C ASN A 5 -52.02 -16.14 21.65
N PRO A 6 -52.27 -14.86 21.36
CA PRO A 6 -51.21 -13.94 20.98
C PRO A 6 -50.23 -13.74 22.15
N VAL A 7 -48.97 -13.44 21.82
CA VAL A 7 -47.93 -13.15 22.80
C VAL A 7 -47.29 -11.80 22.47
N THR A 8 -47.32 -10.88 23.42
CA THR A 8 -46.60 -9.61 23.33
C THR A 8 -45.21 -9.77 23.91
N ILE A 9 -44.20 -9.67 23.06
CA ILE A 9 -42.78 -9.73 23.44
C ILE A 9 -42.29 -8.31 23.73
N GLU A 10 -41.68 -8.11 24.89
CA GLU A 10 -41.01 -6.86 25.25
C GLU A 10 -39.52 -6.95 24.93
N TYR A 11 -38.92 -5.83 24.53
CA TYR A 11 -37.49 -5.74 24.25
C TYR A 11 -36.92 -4.38 24.64
N THR A 12 -35.62 -4.35 24.88
CA THR A 12 -34.84 -3.13 25.10
C THR A 12 -33.95 -2.85 23.90
N ILE A 13 -33.63 -1.56 23.70
CA ILE A 13 -32.67 -1.12 22.69
C ILE A 13 -31.51 -0.45 23.43
N SER A 14 -30.29 -0.87 23.11
CA SER A 14 -29.06 -0.24 23.59
C SER A 14 -28.10 -0.01 22.42
N GLY A 15 -26.97 0.64 22.68
CA GLY A 15 -25.95 0.94 21.67
C GLY A 15 -25.75 2.44 21.48
N THR A 16 -25.10 2.80 20.37
CA THR A 16 -24.77 4.20 20.06
C THR A 16 -25.82 4.89 19.20
N ALA A 17 -26.68 4.15 18.50
CA ALA A 17 -27.75 4.70 17.68
C ALA A 17 -28.88 5.25 18.55
N VAL A 18 -29.31 6.48 18.26
CA VAL A 18 -30.35 7.19 19.00
C VAL A 18 -31.70 7.07 18.25
N PRO A 19 -32.76 6.53 18.88
CA PRO A 19 -34.09 6.48 18.28
C PRO A 19 -34.61 7.87 17.93
N GLY A 20 -35.24 8.03 16.77
CA GLY A 20 -35.72 9.34 16.29
C GLY A 20 -34.62 10.27 15.76
N VAL A 21 -33.36 9.84 15.78
CA VAL A 21 -32.23 10.54 15.17
C VAL A 21 -31.60 9.64 14.10
N ASP A 22 -31.10 8.48 14.49
CA ASP A 22 -30.38 7.54 13.62
C ASP A 22 -31.32 6.52 12.94
N PHE A 23 -32.49 6.24 13.52
CA PHE A 23 -33.50 5.32 12.99
C PHE A 23 -34.90 5.70 13.50
N GLU A 24 -35.94 5.19 12.85
CA GLU A 24 -37.33 5.42 13.28
C GLU A 24 -37.58 4.87 14.69
N PRO A 25 -38.23 5.62 15.60
CA PRO A 25 -38.51 5.14 16.95
C PRO A 25 -39.26 3.80 16.94
N LEU A 26 -38.75 2.83 17.70
CA LEU A 26 -39.36 1.51 17.82
C LEU A 26 -40.23 1.43 19.09
N PRO A 27 -41.31 0.64 19.06
CA PRO A 27 -42.34 0.64 20.12
C PRO A 27 -41.93 -0.03 21.44
N GLY A 28 -40.78 -0.71 21.50
CA GLY A 28 -40.32 -1.48 22.69
C GLY A 28 -41.07 -2.80 22.92
N ARG A 29 -42.04 -3.12 22.06
CA ARG A 29 -42.85 -4.34 22.13
C ARG A 29 -43.22 -4.84 20.74
N LEU A 30 -43.31 -6.16 20.57
CA LEU A 30 -43.64 -6.84 19.33
C LEU A 30 -44.71 -7.90 19.61
N ASN A 31 -45.83 -7.85 18.87
CA ASN A 31 -46.91 -8.83 19.03
C ASN A 31 -46.72 -9.99 18.05
N ILE A 32 -46.73 -11.22 18.56
CA ILE A 32 -46.85 -12.45 17.76
C ILE A 32 -48.32 -12.89 17.84
N PRO A 33 -49.08 -12.81 16.72
CA PRO A 33 -50.49 -13.18 16.71
C PRO A 33 -50.76 -14.65 17.07
N ALA A 34 -51.97 -14.95 17.55
CA ALA A 34 -52.41 -16.34 17.72
C ALA A 34 -52.25 -17.12 16.39
N GLY A 35 -51.72 -18.33 16.46
CA GLY A 35 -51.41 -19.19 15.32
C GLY A 35 -50.10 -18.87 14.60
N ALA A 36 -49.42 -17.76 14.91
CA ALA A 36 -48.13 -17.40 14.30
C ALA A 36 -46.93 -17.89 15.14
N THR A 37 -45.85 -18.27 14.46
CA THR A 37 -44.60 -18.71 15.11
C THR A 37 -43.54 -17.61 15.20
N SER A 38 -43.74 -16.49 14.50
CA SER A 38 -42.78 -15.39 14.40
C SER A 38 -43.48 -14.08 14.09
N ALA A 39 -42.82 -12.97 14.43
CA ALA A 39 -43.17 -11.63 13.98
C ALA A 39 -41.90 -10.88 13.58
N THR A 40 -42.03 -9.88 12.70
CA THR A 40 -40.90 -9.08 12.21
C THR A 40 -40.90 -7.71 12.87
N LEU A 41 -39.77 -7.33 13.46
CA LEU A 41 -39.51 -5.97 13.89
C LEU A 41 -38.83 -5.21 12.74
N ALA A 42 -39.51 -4.24 12.14
CA ALA A 42 -38.95 -3.42 11.08
C ALA A 42 -38.02 -2.36 11.68
N PHE A 43 -36.73 -2.43 11.34
CA PHE A 43 -35.75 -1.41 11.70
C PHE A 43 -35.51 -0.52 10.49
N VAL A 44 -35.92 0.75 10.55
CA VAL A 44 -35.83 1.70 9.43
C VAL A 44 -34.79 2.78 9.75
N PRO A 45 -33.61 2.76 9.10
CA PRO A 45 -32.59 3.81 9.30
C PRO A 45 -33.10 5.18 8.86
N ARG A 46 -32.65 6.24 9.53
CA ARG A 46 -32.88 7.64 9.15
C ARG A 46 -31.58 8.26 8.65
N ALA A 47 -31.69 9.17 7.68
CA ALA A 47 -30.56 9.99 7.29
C ALA A 47 -30.19 10.94 8.44
N ASN A 48 -28.96 10.80 8.95
CA ASN A 48 -28.39 11.67 9.97
C ASN A 48 -27.15 12.36 9.39
N PRO A 49 -27.33 13.49 8.66
CA PRO A 49 -26.22 14.17 7.98
C PRO A 49 -25.17 14.75 8.95
N ASP A 50 -25.57 15.01 10.21
CA ASP A 50 -24.67 15.51 11.25
C ASP A 50 -23.77 14.42 11.83
N ASN A 51 -24.01 13.14 11.48
CA ASN A 51 -23.28 12.01 12.01
C ASN A 51 -22.43 11.33 10.93
N LEU A 52 -21.12 11.56 11.03
CA LEU A 52 -20.10 10.97 10.16
C LEU A 52 -19.64 9.57 10.61
N ASN A 53 -20.25 9.02 11.67
CA ASN A 53 -19.86 7.75 12.27
C ASN A 53 -20.95 6.69 12.15
N ASN A 54 -20.53 5.43 12.05
CA ASN A 54 -21.45 4.30 12.19
C ASN A 54 -22.09 4.30 13.58
N ARG A 55 -23.34 3.85 13.63
CA ARG A 55 -24.11 3.72 14.86
C ARG A 55 -24.55 2.28 15.02
N SER A 56 -24.63 1.83 16.25
CA SER A 56 -25.06 0.47 16.56
C SER A 56 -26.32 0.51 17.41
N ALA A 57 -27.26 -0.37 17.11
CA ALA A 57 -28.39 -0.67 17.96
C ALA A 57 -28.36 -2.16 18.28
N VAL A 58 -28.56 -2.52 19.54
CA VAL A 58 -28.74 -3.91 19.98
C VAL A 58 -30.16 -4.01 20.53
N VAL A 59 -30.97 -4.84 19.89
CA VAL A 59 -32.29 -5.23 20.39
C VAL A 59 -32.12 -6.47 21.25
N ALA A 60 -32.55 -6.43 22.50
CA ALA A 60 -32.51 -7.58 23.41
C ALA A 60 -33.91 -7.85 23.98
N ILE A 61 -34.37 -9.10 23.87
CA ILE A 61 -35.67 -9.52 24.42
C ILE A 61 -35.63 -9.47 25.94
N THR A 62 -36.63 -8.85 26.56
CA THR A 62 -36.75 -8.77 28.01
C THR A 62 -37.47 -10.01 28.53
N PRO A 63 -36.92 -10.75 29.51
CA PRO A 63 -37.62 -11.85 30.15
C PRO A 63 -38.96 -11.42 30.78
N ASN A 64 -39.99 -12.26 30.65
CA ASN A 64 -41.33 -11.98 31.17
C ASN A 64 -41.98 -13.28 31.66
N LEU A 65 -42.87 -13.21 32.65
CA LEU A 65 -43.55 -14.41 33.19
C LEU A 65 -44.46 -15.11 32.15
N THR A 66 -44.81 -14.43 31.06
CA THR A 66 -45.69 -14.95 30.00
C THR A 66 -44.94 -15.69 28.88
N TYR A 67 -43.60 -15.59 28.81
CA TYR A 67 -42.79 -16.27 27.79
C TYR A 67 -41.34 -16.55 28.23
N GLY A 68 -40.77 -17.65 27.75
CA GLY A 68 -39.34 -17.96 27.94
C GLY A 68 -38.45 -17.29 26.89
N VAL A 69 -37.21 -16.98 27.27
CA VAL A 69 -36.19 -16.37 26.38
C VAL A 69 -35.11 -17.43 26.08
N GLY A 70 -34.82 -17.64 24.80
CA GLY A 70 -33.81 -18.61 24.34
C GLY A 70 -32.39 -18.04 24.30
N ALA A 71 -31.39 -18.85 23.93
CA ALA A 71 -29.98 -18.47 23.93
C ALA A 71 -29.62 -17.33 22.94
N ASN A 72 -30.40 -17.17 21.87
CA ASN A 72 -30.23 -16.12 20.87
C ASN A 72 -31.27 -15.00 21.08
N ASP A 73 -31.16 -14.29 22.20
CA ASP A 73 -32.13 -13.27 22.66
C ASP A 73 -31.82 -11.86 22.17
N ARG A 74 -30.76 -11.69 21.38
CA ARG A 74 -30.27 -10.38 20.93
C ARG A 74 -30.02 -10.33 19.44
N ALA A 75 -30.26 -9.17 18.85
CA ALA A 75 -29.88 -8.85 17.49
C ALA A 75 -29.16 -7.50 17.45
N GLY A 76 -27.97 -7.48 16.85
CA GLY A 76 -27.23 -6.26 16.59
C GLY A 76 -27.50 -5.73 15.19
N VAL A 77 -27.70 -4.42 15.07
CA VAL A 77 -27.81 -3.69 13.80
C VAL A 77 -26.75 -2.60 13.79
N THR A 78 -26.03 -2.48 12.68
CA THR A 78 -25.11 -1.36 12.43
C THR A 78 -25.71 -0.49 11.34
N ILE A 79 -25.91 0.79 11.67
CA ILE A 79 -26.28 1.85 10.74
C ILE A 79 -24.97 2.48 10.27
N PHE A 80 -24.64 2.26 9.01
CA PHE A 80 -23.42 2.81 8.43
C PHE A 80 -23.60 4.29 8.13
N SER A 81 -22.67 5.14 8.55
CA SER A 81 -22.57 6.47 7.97
C SER A 81 -22.11 6.29 6.52
N ASN A 82 -22.95 6.70 5.58
CA ASN A 82 -22.63 6.63 4.16
C ASN A 82 -22.58 8.05 3.60
N PRO A 83 -21.42 8.71 3.62
CA PRO A 83 -21.26 10.04 3.04
C PRO A 83 -21.34 10.03 1.50
N GLY A 84 -21.65 8.87 0.89
CA GLY A 84 -21.67 8.63 -0.55
C GLY A 84 -20.33 8.10 -1.06
N SER A 85 -19.90 8.47 -2.26
CA SER A 85 -18.65 7.94 -2.85
C SER A 85 -17.50 8.95 -2.73
N LEU A 86 -16.38 8.51 -2.16
CA LEU A 86 -15.15 9.29 -2.10
C LEU A 86 -14.34 9.09 -3.39
N PHE A 87 -13.86 10.20 -3.94
CA PHE A 87 -12.83 10.22 -4.97
C PHE A 87 -11.65 11.05 -4.48
N VAL A 88 -10.44 10.56 -4.74
CA VAL A 88 -9.20 11.19 -4.28
C VAL A 88 -8.29 11.41 -5.47
N SER A 89 -7.61 12.56 -5.48
CA SER A 89 -6.55 12.89 -6.43
C SER A 89 -5.29 13.21 -5.65
N THR A 90 -4.16 12.62 -6.06
CA THR A 90 -2.83 13.08 -5.65
C THR A 90 -2.35 14.09 -6.68
N LEU A 91 -1.99 15.28 -6.23
CA LEU A 91 -1.59 16.37 -7.11
C LEU A 91 -0.09 16.40 -7.25
N ARG A 92 0.38 16.51 -8.50
CA ARG A 92 1.80 16.67 -8.84
C ARG A 92 1.96 17.80 -9.85
N ALA A 93 3.14 18.41 -9.86
CA ALA A 93 3.53 19.34 -10.92
C ALA A 93 3.23 18.72 -12.29
N LEU A 94 2.52 19.46 -13.15
CA LEU A 94 2.15 19.01 -14.47
C LEU A 94 3.38 18.98 -15.39
N PRO A 95 3.38 18.19 -16.48
CA PRO A 95 4.55 18.07 -17.37
C PRO A 95 5.07 19.40 -17.95
N GLY A 96 4.20 20.41 -18.07
CA GLY A 96 4.59 21.76 -18.51
C GLY A 96 5.30 22.61 -17.44
N ALA A 97 5.25 22.18 -16.17
CA ALA A 97 5.81 22.88 -15.01
C ALA A 97 7.03 22.16 -14.44
N THR A 98 8.02 21.87 -15.29
CA THR A 98 9.18 21.00 -14.96
C THR A 98 10.06 21.47 -13.82
N ALA A 99 10.06 22.77 -13.49
CA ALA A 99 10.81 23.35 -12.37
C ALA A 99 9.96 23.48 -11.09
N SER A 100 8.66 23.21 -11.15
CA SER A 100 7.78 23.30 -9.99
C SER A 100 8.05 22.13 -9.05
N THR A 101 8.11 22.46 -7.75
CA THR A 101 8.17 21.47 -6.66
C THR A 101 6.81 21.35 -5.97
N SER A 102 5.75 21.84 -6.62
CA SER A 102 4.40 21.83 -6.07
C SER A 102 3.84 20.43 -5.93
N TYR A 103 3.07 20.25 -4.87
CA TYR A 103 2.41 18.99 -4.53
C TYR A 103 1.14 19.26 -3.75
N GLY A 104 0.26 18.27 -3.69
CA GLY A 104 -0.98 18.38 -2.93
C GLY A 104 -1.89 17.16 -3.02
N SER A 105 -3.10 17.32 -2.52
CA SER A 105 -4.18 16.34 -2.64
C SER A 105 -5.50 17.06 -2.91
N ALA A 106 -6.46 16.34 -3.48
CA ALA A 106 -7.83 16.80 -3.60
C ALA A 106 -8.81 15.68 -3.35
N THR A 107 -10.01 16.02 -2.86
CA THR A 107 -11.12 15.08 -2.72
C THR A 107 -12.39 15.58 -3.36
N ILE A 108 -13.20 14.64 -3.83
CA ILE A 108 -14.61 14.83 -4.17
C ILE A 108 -15.41 13.83 -3.34
N GLN A 109 -16.22 14.34 -2.41
CA GLN A 109 -17.17 13.54 -1.66
C GLN A 109 -18.53 13.66 -2.35
N LEU A 110 -18.86 12.68 -3.19
CA LEU A 110 -20.13 12.62 -3.93
C LEU A 110 -21.25 12.22 -2.99
N ALA A 111 -22.32 13.02 -2.91
CA ALA A 111 -23.50 12.71 -2.10
C ALA A 111 -24.19 11.41 -2.54
N ALA A 112 -24.88 10.75 -1.61
CA ALA A 112 -25.55 9.47 -1.88
C ALA A 112 -26.64 9.56 -2.97
N ASP A 113 -27.29 10.72 -3.12
CA ASP A 113 -28.28 10.98 -4.18
C ASP A 113 -27.64 11.32 -5.54
N ALA A 114 -26.30 11.44 -5.58
CA ALA A 114 -25.49 11.80 -6.72
C ALA A 114 -25.88 13.13 -7.41
N ARG A 115 -26.49 14.07 -6.68
CA ARG A 115 -26.87 15.40 -7.21
C ARG A 115 -25.86 16.49 -6.91
N SER A 116 -25.05 16.29 -5.89
CA SER A 116 -24.00 17.23 -5.49
C SER A 116 -22.77 16.51 -4.94
N ALA A 117 -21.68 17.25 -4.82
CA ALA A 117 -20.47 16.80 -4.14
C ALA A 117 -19.81 17.95 -3.39
N PHE A 118 -18.99 17.63 -2.39
CA PHE A 118 -18.06 18.57 -1.79
C PHE A 118 -16.65 18.34 -2.32
N VAL A 119 -16.01 19.42 -2.75
CA VAL A 119 -14.64 19.40 -3.28
C VAL A 119 -13.71 20.03 -2.26
N ASN A 120 -12.60 19.34 -1.97
CA ASN A 120 -11.50 19.89 -1.19
C ASN A 120 -10.21 19.84 -1.99
N VAL A 121 -9.33 20.81 -1.78
CA VAL A 121 -8.01 20.88 -2.43
C VAL A 121 -7.01 21.44 -1.42
N SER A 122 -5.96 20.67 -1.16
CA SER A 122 -4.81 21.08 -0.36
C SER A 122 -3.54 21.05 -1.20
N PHE A 123 -2.70 22.08 -1.14
CA PHE A 123 -1.46 22.13 -1.90
C PHE A 123 -0.39 23.01 -1.26
N SER A 124 0.86 22.82 -1.69
CA SER A 124 2.02 23.57 -1.23
C SER A 124 3.04 23.74 -2.36
N ASN A 125 4.01 24.64 -2.14
CA ASN A 125 5.16 24.90 -3.03
C ASN A 125 4.80 25.29 -4.47
N LEU A 126 3.75 26.08 -4.67
CA LEU A 126 3.54 26.74 -5.95
C LEU A 126 4.72 27.67 -6.25
N SER A 127 5.19 27.64 -7.50
CA SER A 127 6.32 28.41 -8.01
C SER A 127 6.03 29.91 -8.13
N SER A 128 4.75 30.28 -8.21
CA SER A 128 4.28 31.65 -8.35
C SER A 128 2.83 31.77 -7.86
N PRO A 129 2.31 33.01 -7.70
CA PRO A 129 0.94 33.21 -7.25
C PRO A 129 -0.09 32.48 -8.12
N GLN A 130 -1.07 31.87 -7.45
CA GLN A 130 -2.22 31.23 -8.10
C GLN A 130 -3.07 32.25 -8.86
N VAL A 131 -3.55 31.84 -10.03
CA VAL A 131 -4.48 32.61 -10.88
C VAL A 131 -5.86 31.95 -10.88
N VAL A 132 -5.93 30.63 -11.11
CA VAL A 132 -7.20 29.87 -11.19
C VAL A 132 -7.06 28.52 -10.48
N ALA A 133 -8.14 28.04 -9.86
CA ALA A 133 -8.32 26.62 -9.57
C ALA A 133 -9.65 26.15 -10.17
N HIS A 134 -9.66 24.95 -10.74
CA HIS A 134 -10.81 24.45 -11.47
C HIS A 134 -10.87 22.92 -11.48
N LEU A 135 -12.06 22.39 -11.77
CA LEU A 135 -12.24 21.02 -12.24
C LEU A 135 -12.43 21.01 -13.75
N ALA A 136 -11.90 19.99 -14.42
CA ALA A 136 -12.03 19.83 -15.86
C ALA A 136 -12.38 18.40 -16.29
N ILE A 137 -12.96 18.28 -17.48
CA ILE A 137 -13.17 17.03 -18.22
C ILE A 137 -12.55 17.20 -19.60
N ASP A 138 -11.57 16.35 -19.92
CA ASP A 138 -10.80 16.41 -21.18
C ASP A 138 -10.24 17.82 -21.47
N GLY A 139 -9.78 18.53 -20.43
CA GLY A 139 -9.25 19.89 -20.52
C GLY A 139 -10.31 21.01 -20.55
N ASN A 140 -11.60 20.68 -20.59
CA ASN A 140 -12.68 21.67 -20.57
C ASN A 140 -13.12 21.95 -19.13
N TYR A 141 -13.21 23.22 -18.73
CA TYR A 141 -13.56 23.60 -17.37
C TYR A 141 -15.04 23.30 -17.09
N VAL A 142 -15.31 22.62 -15.98
CA VAL A 142 -16.67 22.23 -15.58
C VAL A 142 -17.08 22.78 -14.22
N PHE A 143 -16.13 23.21 -13.40
CA PHE A 143 -16.40 23.83 -12.10
C PHE A 143 -15.25 24.75 -11.67
N ASN A 144 -15.57 25.97 -11.24
CA ASN A 144 -14.58 26.89 -10.69
C ASN A 144 -14.44 26.66 -9.19
N LEU A 145 -13.20 26.63 -8.72
CA LEU A 145 -12.88 26.50 -7.31
C LEU A 145 -12.41 27.86 -6.75
N PRO A 146 -12.67 28.15 -5.47
CA PRO A 146 -12.11 29.32 -4.81
C PRO A 146 -10.56 29.33 -4.89
N PRO A 147 -9.91 30.50 -4.91
CA PRO A 147 -8.46 30.59 -4.81
C PRO A 147 -7.98 30.18 -3.41
N GLY A 148 -6.75 29.71 -3.32
CA GLY A 148 -6.14 29.20 -2.09
C GLY A 148 -6.54 27.75 -1.79
N GLN A 149 -6.33 27.34 -0.53
CA GLN A 149 -6.75 26.03 -0.03
C GLN A 149 -8.29 25.95 -0.11
N VAL A 150 -8.82 24.89 -0.69
CA VAL A 150 -10.26 24.73 -0.88
C VAL A 150 -10.80 23.76 0.16
N THR A 151 -11.80 24.21 0.91
CA THR A 151 -12.53 23.38 1.88
C THR A 151 -14.01 23.40 1.56
N ASN A 152 -14.61 22.22 1.39
CA ASN A 152 -16.04 22.00 1.17
C ASN A 152 -16.68 22.89 0.09
N ALA A 153 -16.00 23.09 -1.04
CA ALA A 153 -16.62 23.75 -2.18
C ALA A 153 -17.76 22.89 -2.72
N ALA A 154 -18.99 23.43 -2.66
CA ALA A 154 -20.19 22.71 -3.08
C ALA A 154 -20.29 22.69 -4.62
N TRP A 155 -20.22 21.51 -5.20
CA TRP A 155 -20.42 21.29 -6.63
C TRP A 155 -21.77 20.63 -6.86
N THR A 156 -22.74 21.39 -7.36
CA THR A 156 -24.00 20.86 -7.87
C THR A 156 -23.79 20.48 -9.34
N PHE A 157 -24.15 19.26 -9.74
CA PHE A 157 -23.99 18.78 -11.13
C PHE A 157 -24.99 19.42 -12.09
N ALA A 158 -24.97 20.74 -12.24
CA ALA A 158 -25.73 21.44 -13.27
C ALA A 158 -25.06 21.27 -14.66
N PRO A 159 -25.81 21.28 -15.77
CA PRO A 159 -25.22 21.24 -17.11
C PRO A 159 -24.25 22.42 -17.34
N VAL A 160 -23.10 22.14 -17.94
CA VAL A 160 -22.05 23.14 -18.24
C VAL A 160 -21.46 22.86 -19.62
N GLY A 161 -21.43 23.86 -20.49
CA GLY A 161 -20.94 23.72 -21.86
C GLY A 161 -21.73 22.64 -22.61
N THR A 162 -21.03 21.63 -23.12
CA THR A 162 -21.62 20.47 -23.81
C THR A 162 -21.98 19.31 -22.87
N TYR A 163 -21.62 19.37 -21.59
CA TYR A 163 -21.82 18.28 -20.64
C TYR A 163 -23.16 18.43 -19.91
N SER A 164 -23.99 17.39 -20.00
CA SER A 164 -25.17 17.25 -19.15
C SER A 164 -24.78 16.85 -17.72
N SER A 165 -25.70 16.98 -16.77
CA SER A 165 -25.52 16.46 -15.39
C SER A 165 -25.13 14.98 -15.37
N ALA A 166 -25.70 14.17 -16.28
CA ALA A 166 -25.39 12.76 -16.39
C ALA A 166 -23.96 12.53 -16.89
N ASP A 167 -23.50 13.36 -17.83
CA ASP A 167 -22.12 13.29 -18.36
C ASP A 167 -21.10 13.65 -17.30
N LEU A 168 -21.35 14.69 -16.50
CA LEU A 168 -20.46 15.07 -15.38
C LEU A 168 -20.31 13.93 -14.37
N LEU A 169 -21.42 13.30 -13.99
CA LEU A 169 -21.42 12.18 -13.05
C LEU A 169 -20.75 10.93 -13.64
N ALA A 170 -20.99 10.64 -14.93
CA ALA A 170 -20.35 9.54 -15.62
C ALA A 170 -18.84 9.74 -15.72
N ALA A 171 -18.39 10.96 -16.03
CA ALA A 171 -16.97 11.32 -16.08
C ALA A 171 -16.31 11.18 -14.71
N LEU A 172 -16.95 11.63 -13.63
CA LEU A 172 -16.42 11.45 -12.27
C LEU A 172 -16.25 9.97 -11.93
N ARG A 173 -17.28 9.15 -12.19
CA ARG A 173 -17.24 7.70 -11.93
C ARG A 173 -16.21 6.96 -12.79
N ALA A 174 -15.95 7.45 -14.00
CA ALA A 174 -14.94 6.93 -14.91
C ALA A 174 -13.52 7.46 -14.59
N GLY A 175 -13.36 8.35 -13.61
CA GLY A 175 -12.07 8.96 -13.25
C GLY A 175 -11.53 9.94 -14.29
N ARG A 176 -12.42 10.54 -15.10
CA ARG A 176 -12.09 11.52 -16.15
C ARG A 176 -12.13 12.97 -15.68
N VAL A 177 -12.63 13.21 -14.46
CA VAL A 177 -12.58 14.54 -13.84
C VAL A 177 -11.18 14.78 -13.30
N THR A 178 -10.61 15.92 -13.65
CA THR A 178 -9.31 16.38 -13.16
C THR A 178 -9.48 17.64 -12.33
N VAL A 179 -8.49 17.93 -11.49
CA VAL A 179 -8.32 19.23 -10.82
C VAL A 179 -7.04 19.88 -11.32
N GLY A 180 -7.10 21.19 -11.55
CA GLY A 180 -5.98 22.00 -12.00
C GLY A 180 -5.85 23.28 -11.18
N ILE A 181 -4.59 23.68 -10.94
CA ILE A 181 -4.22 24.96 -10.33
C ILE A 181 -3.25 25.65 -11.30
N ASP A 182 -3.70 26.79 -11.80
CA ASP A 182 -2.95 27.63 -12.74
C ASP A 182 -2.26 28.75 -11.96
N THR A 183 -1.02 29.07 -12.31
CA THR A 183 -0.23 30.11 -11.64
C THR A 183 0.33 31.11 -12.65
N ALA A 184 0.86 32.23 -12.16
CA ALA A 184 1.36 33.30 -13.03
C ALA A 184 2.49 32.83 -13.98
N LEU A 185 3.37 31.94 -13.51
CA LEU A 185 4.42 31.33 -14.33
C LEU A 185 3.91 30.20 -15.23
N TYR A 186 2.85 29.51 -14.81
CA TYR A 186 2.27 28.37 -15.53
C TYR A 186 0.77 28.58 -15.75
N PRO A 187 0.37 29.47 -16.67
CA PRO A 187 -1.03 29.83 -16.89
C PRO A 187 -1.85 28.70 -17.54
N ALA A 188 -1.20 27.66 -18.07
CA ALA A 188 -1.83 26.44 -18.59
C ALA A 188 -1.87 25.29 -17.57
N GLY A 189 -1.58 25.58 -16.30
CA GLY A 189 -1.57 24.63 -15.20
C GLY A 189 -0.17 24.38 -14.65
N GLU A 190 0.00 24.63 -13.35
CA GLU A 190 1.20 24.25 -12.60
C GLU A 190 1.04 22.88 -11.95
N LEU A 191 -0.09 22.68 -11.26
CA LEU A 191 -0.35 21.55 -10.38
C LEU A 191 -1.69 20.91 -10.74
N GLY A 192 -1.74 19.58 -10.82
CA GLY A 192 -3.00 18.91 -11.11
C GLY A 192 -2.96 17.40 -10.91
N GLY A 193 -4.11 16.76 -11.13
CA GLY A 193 -4.26 15.31 -11.03
C GLY A 193 -5.68 14.83 -11.34
N ASN A 194 -5.81 13.51 -11.53
CA ASN A 194 -7.08 12.85 -11.85
C ASN A 194 -7.71 12.27 -10.59
N PHE A 195 -9.04 12.35 -10.47
CA PHE A 195 -9.75 11.74 -9.37
C PHE A 195 -9.98 10.24 -9.59
N VAL A 196 -9.63 9.43 -8.59
CA VAL A 196 -9.87 7.99 -8.58
C VAL A 196 -10.78 7.63 -7.42
N ARG A 197 -11.74 6.75 -7.68
CA ARG A 197 -12.66 6.25 -6.64
C ARG A 197 -11.86 5.56 -5.53
N SER A 198 -12.10 5.99 -4.30
CA SER A 198 -11.41 5.51 -3.12
C SER A 198 -12.40 5.09 -2.04
N SER A 199 -11.90 4.44 -0.99
CA SER A 199 -12.68 4.12 0.20
C SER A 199 -11.92 4.63 1.41
N GLY A 200 -12.61 5.32 2.30
CA GLY A 200 -12.03 5.91 3.50
C GLY A 200 -13.10 6.39 4.46
N ALA A 201 -12.71 6.58 5.70
CA ALA A 201 -13.58 7.08 6.76
C ALA A 201 -12.75 7.83 7.81
N ALA A 202 -13.39 8.72 8.57
CA ALA A 202 -12.74 9.37 9.71
C ALA A 202 -12.47 8.38 10.86
N VAL A 203 -13.40 7.46 11.09
CA VAL A 203 -13.33 6.45 12.16
C VAL A 203 -13.24 5.05 11.57
N PHE A 204 -12.35 4.23 12.14
CA PHE A 204 -12.19 2.84 11.73
C PHE A 204 -13.39 2.00 12.15
N ASN A 205 -13.92 1.21 11.22
CA ASN A 205 -14.91 0.19 11.52
C ASN A 205 -14.37 -1.16 11.06
N PRO A 206 -14.06 -2.09 11.99
CA PRO A 206 -13.55 -3.40 11.64
C PRO A 206 -14.49 -4.13 10.66
N PRO A 207 -13.97 -4.65 9.53
CA PRO A 207 -14.77 -5.48 8.65
C PRO A 207 -15.29 -6.74 9.35
N ALA A 208 -16.51 -7.18 9.00
CA ALA A 208 -17.07 -8.42 9.52
C ALA A 208 -16.19 -9.63 9.17
N ALA A 209 -16.18 -10.63 10.06
CA ALA A 209 -15.47 -11.88 9.79
C ALA A 209 -16.06 -12.57 8.55
N PRO A 210 -15.21 -13.17 7.68
CA PRO A 210 -15.72 -13.96 6.57
C PRO A 210 -16.48 -15.18 7.09
N PRO A 211 -17.40 -15.75 6.28
CA PRO A 211 -18.00 -17.04 6.59
C PRO A 211 -16.91 -18.11 6.83
N PRO A 212 -17.13 -19.07 7.75
CA PRO A 212 -16.22 -20.19 7.93
C PRO A 212 -16.04 -20.97 6.62
N LEU A 213 -14.82 -21.40 6.34
CA LEU A 213 -14.50 -22.26 5.21
C LEU A 213 -13.91 -23.57 5.73
N ASP A 214 -14.45 -24.70 5.28
CA ASP A 214 -13.88 -26.01 5.57
C ASP A 214 -12.64 -26.24 4.69
N LEU A 215 -11.47 -26.33 5.33
CA LEU A 215 -10.20 -26.58 4.66
C LEU A 215 -9.83 -28.08 4.60
N THR A 216 -10.68 -28.95 5.16
CA THR A 216 -10.43 -30.40 5.20
C THR A 216 -10.91 -31.11 3.92
N THR A 217 -11.90 -30.54 3.23
CA THR A 217 -12.37 -31.03 1.93
C THR A 217 -11.65 -30.30 0.80
N LEU A 218 -10.73 -30.98 0.12
CA LEU A 218 -9.97 -30.41 -0.99
C LEU A 218 -10.47 -30.97 -2.33
N SER A 219 -11.06 -30.11 -3.17
CA SER A 219 -11.42 -30.49 -4.54
C SER A 219 -10.24 -30.31 -5.51
N PRO A 220 -10.23 -31.00 -6.67
CA PRO A 220 -9.23 -30.75 -7.71
C PRO A 220 -9.18 -29.30 -8.19
N ALA A 221 -10.32 -28.60 -8.23
CA ALA A 221 -10.39 -27.19 -8.61
C ALA A 221 -9.73 -26.28 -7.55
N ASP A 222 -9.93 -26.57 -6.28
CA ASP A 222 -9.29 -25.85 -5.18
C ASP A 222 -7.77 -26.06 -5.16
N ALA A 223 -7.32 -27.30 -5.39
CA ALA A 223 -5.90 -27.64 -5.53
C ALA A 223 -5.24 -26.88 -6.69
N ALA A 224 -5.90 -26.83 -7.85
CA ALA A 224 -5.42 -26.10 -9.02
C ALA A 224 -5.33 -24.58 -8.76
N ARG A 225 -6.37 -23.99 -8.15
CA ARG A 225 -6.36 -22.57 -7.77
C ARG A 225 -5.19 -22.26 -6.83
N PHE A 226 -5.02 -23.05 -5.79
CA PHE A 226 -3.97 -22.85 -4.80
C PHE A 226 -2.58 -22.95 -5.43
N LEU A 227 -2.29 -24.01 -6.20
CA LEU A 227 -0.98 -24.15 -6.83
C LEU A 227 -0.71 -23.08 -7.90
N THR A 228 -1.74 -22.59 -8.59
CA THR A 228 -1.58 -21.45 -9.52
C THR A 228 -1.15 -20.17 -8.80
N GLN A 229 -1.61 -19.98 -7.56
CA GLN A 229 -1.21 -18.84 -6.73
C GLN A 229 0.16 -19.05 -6.09
N ALA A 230 0.40 -20.25 -5.57
CA ALA A 230 1.56 -20.62 -4.75
C ALA A 230 2.80 -21.09 -5.53
N THR A 231 2.70 -21.32 -6.85
CA THR A 231 3.82 -21.76 -7.71
C THR A 231 3.85 -20.97 -9.02
N PHE A 232 4.86 -21.19 -9.88
CA PHE A 232 4.89 -20.62 -11.24
C PHE A 232 4.05 -21.39 -12.26
N GLY A 233 3.40 -22.47 -11.84
CA GLY A 233 2.48 -23.23 -12.67
C GLY A 233 2.20 -24.60 -12.03
N PRO A 234 0.92 -25.00 -11.88
CA PRO A 234 0.61 -26.31 -11.35
C PRO A 234 1.08 -27.41 -12.31
N THR A 235 1.62 -28.50 -11.75
CA THR A 235 1.87 -29.75 -12.47
C THR A 235 0.88 -30.82 -12.03
N GLN A 236 0.62 -31.83 -12.87
CA GLN A 236 -0.27 -32.92 -12.49
C GLN A 236 0.20 -33.62 -11.21
N ALA A 237 1.50 -33.93 -11.11
CA ALA A 237 2.07 -34.53 -9.91
C ALA A 237 1.91 -33.64 -8.67
N GLY A 238 2.03 -32.31 -8.82
CA GLY A 238 1.80 -31.36 -7.73
C GLY A 238 0.34 -31.35 -7.26
N LEU A 239 -0.62 -31.44 -8.18
CA LEU A 239 -2.05 -31.54 -7.86
C LEU A 239 -2.35 -32.81 -7.06
N ASP A 240 -1.88 -33.96 -7.53
CA ASP A 240 -2.11 -35.26 -6.89
C ASP A 240 -1.49 -35.30 -5.48
N ALA A 241 -0.29 -34.73 -5.34
CA ALA A 241 0.38 -34.60 -4.05
C ALA A 241 -0.40 -33.70 -3.08
N LEU A 242 -0.90 -32.55 -3.56
CA LEU A 242 -1.67 -31.62 -2.73
C LEU A 242 -3.01 -32.21 -2.29
N LEU A 243 -3.72 -32.90 -3.21
CA LEU A 243 -4.98 -33.60 -2.90
C LEU A 243 -4.81 -34.66 -1.82
N THR A 244 -3.65 -35.31 -1.78
CA THR A 244 -3.33 -36.34 -0.80
C THR A 244 -2.87 -35.75 0.54
N ARG A 245 -2.03 -34.71 0.52
CA ARG A 245 -1.35 -34.17 1.71
C ARG A 245 -2.11 -33.02 2.38
N GLY A 246 -2.92 -32.28 1.63
CA GLY A 246 -3.59 -31.06 2.07
C GLY A 246 -2.67 -29.83 2.13
N TYR A 247 -3.28 -28.64 2.28
CA TYR A 247 -2.58 -27.35 2.22
C TYR A 247 -1.47 -27.21 3.24
N GLN A 248 -1.75 -27.53 4.51
CA GLN A 248 -0.82 -27.26 5.62
C GLN A 248 0.47 -28.04 5.46
N ALA A 249 0.38 -29.35 5.16
CA ALA A 249 1.55 -30.20 4.97
C ALA A 249 2.39 -29.74 3.77
N TRP A 250 1.75 -29.38 2.66
CA TRP A 250 2.44 -28.85 1.48
C TRP A 250 3.16 -27.53 1.77
N ILE A 251 2.53 -26.60 2.49
CA ILE A 251 3.16 -25.33 2.89
C ILE A 251 4.36 -25.61 3.80
N THR A 252 4.22 -26.44 4.83
CA THR A 252 5.31 -26.78 5.74
C THR A 252 6.51 -27.39 5.00
N GLU A 253 6.28 -28.27 4.02
CA GLU A 253 7.33 -28.81 3.15
C GLU A 253 8.03 -27.71 2.37
N GLN A 254 7.28 -26.84 1.68
CA GLN A 254 7.83 -25.74 0.88
C GLN A 254 8.68 -24.77 1.72
N LEU A 255 8.25 -24.47 2.95
CA LEU A 255 9.01 -23.62 3.88
C LEU A 255 10.36 -24.24 4.27
N SER A 256 10.46 -25.57 4.28
CA SER A 256 11.67 -26.33 4.69
C SER A 256 12.69 -26.54 3.58
N LEU A 257 12.31 -26.33 2.31
CA LEU A 257 13.21 -26.56 1.18
C LEU A 257 14.36 -25.55 1.15
N ALA A 258 15.55 -26.05 0.80
CA ALA A 258 16.73 -25.24 0.59
C ALA A 258 16.49 -24.24 -0.56
N PRO A 259 16.95 -22.98 -0.42
CA PRO A 259 16.71 -21.95 -1.42
C PRO A 259 17.51 -22.22 -2.70
N SER A 260 16.83 -22.16 -3.84
CA SER A 260 17.48 -22.05 -5.16
C SER A 260 17.93 -20.62 -5.40
N ARG A 261 19.24 -20.41 -5.61
CA ARG A 261 19.87 -19.08 -5.65
C ARG A 261 20.02 -18.52 -7.05
N HIS A 262 19.49 -17.31 -7.27
CA HIS A 262 19.52 -16.64 -8.56
C HIS A 262 20.94 -16.23 -8.96
N ARG A 263 21.74 -15.70 -8.02
CA ARG A 263 23.13 -15.35 -8.30
C ARG A 263 23.96 -16.57 -8.66
N GLN A 264 23.84 -17.65 -7.88
CA GLN A 264 24.59 -18.88 -8.13
C GLN A 264 24.29 -19.43 -9.53
N GLU A 265 23.01 -19.58 -9.89
CA GLU A 265 22.64 -20.08 -11.21
C GLU A 265 23.04 -19.10 -12.33
N THR A 266 23.04 -17.79 -12.09
CA THR A 266 23.54 -16.79 -13.05
C THR A 266 25.02 -17.02 -13.38
N ILE A 267 25.83 -17.32 -12.35
CA ILE A 267 27.26 -17.63 -12.52
C ILE A 267 27.44 -19.01 -13.19
N ASP A 268 26.64 -20.00 -12.81
CA ASP A 268 26.71 -21.33 -13.42
C ASP A 268 26.31 -21.31 -14.90
N ASP A 269 25.30 -20.51 -15.27
CA ASP A 269 24.94 -20.29 -16.68
C ASP A 269 26.04 -19.55 -17.44
N PHE A 270 26.61 -18.50 -16.85
CA PHE A 270 27.74 -17.78 -17.42
C PHE A 270 28.93 -18.72 -17.69
N ASN A 271 29.32 -19.54 -16.72
CA ASN A 271 30.44 -20.48 -16.85
C ASN A 271 30.20 -21.53 -17.95
N ARG A 272 28.94 -21.97 -18.13
CA ARG A 272 28.55 -22.90 -19.21
C ARG A 272 28.52 -22.24 -20.59
N ASN A 273 28.18 -20.95 -20.66
CA ASN A 273 27.80 -20.26 -21.90
C ASN A 273 28.60 -18.95 -22.17
N GLN A 274 29.88 -18.90 -21.81
CA GLN A 274 30.71 -17.67 -21.84
C GLN A 274 30.76 -16.95 -23.20
N THR A 275 30.53 -17.67 -24.30
CA THR A 275 30.60 -17.17 -25.68
C THR A 275 29.24 -17.14 -26.40
N ASN A 276 28.14 -17.52 -25.75
CA ASN A 276 26.84 -17.59 -26.43
C ASN A 276 25.72 -16.83 -25.72
N GLY A 277 25.97 -16.24 -24.54
CA GLY A 277 24.88 -15.81 -23.67
C GLY A 277 24.06 -17.03 -23.19
N GLY A 278 23.31 -16.89 -22.10
CA GLY A 278 22.39 -17.95 -21.68
C GLY A 278 21.47 -18.38 -22.84
N VAL A 279 21.14 -19.68 -22.91
CA VAL A 279 20.43 -20.33 -24.02
C VAL A 279 18.99 -19.77 -24.12
N GLY A 280 18.85 -18.59 -24.74
CA GLY A 280 17.61 -17.83 -24.81
C GLY A 280 17.69 -16.75 -25.89
N ASN A 281 17.22 -17.11 -27.09
CA ASN A 281 16.89 -16.25 -28.24
C ASN A 281 17.74 -14.98 -28.48
N ARG A 282 19.06 -15.08 -28.37
CA ARG A 282 20.01 -14.07 -28.87
C ARG A 282 21.02 -14.73 -29.80
N ASN A 283 21.50 -13.97 -30.77
CA ASN A 283 22.59 -14.40 -31.65
C ASN A 283 23.84 -14.78 -30.83
N PRO A 284 24.61 -15.80 -31.26
CA PRO A 284 25.92 -16.12 -30.69
C PRO A 284 26.77 -14.85 -30.59
N VAL A 285 27.32 -14.56 -29.39
CA VAL A 285 28.20 -13.42 -29.19
C VAL A 285 29.63 -13.92 -29.26
N THR A 286 30.29 -13.72 -30.40
CA THR A 286 31.61 -14.31 -30.70
C THR A 286 32.75 -13.90 -29.76
N GLN A 287 32.53 -13.03 -28.77
CA GLN A 287 33.53 -12.60 -27.78
C GLN A 287 33.16 -13.13 -26.39
N ALA A 288 34.15 -13.73 -25.70
CA ALA A 288 34.00 -14.13 -24.31
C ALA A 288 33.69 -12.90 -23.45
N TYR A 289 32.59 -12.96 -22.70
CA TYR A 289 32.24 -11.94 -21.74
C TYR A 289 33.20 -12.01 -20.52
N GLU A 290 33.63 -10.87 -20.00
CA GLU A 290 34.45 -10.80 -18.77
C GLU A 290 33.64 -11.07 -17.49
N ARG A 291 32.30 -11.02 -17.58
CA ARG A 291 31.36 -11.15 -16.45
C ARG A 291 29.94 -11.53 -16.95
N PRO A 292 29.04 -11.99 -16.08
CA PRO A 292 27.66 -12.28 -16.47
C PRO A 292 26.92 -11.05 -17.00
N GLY A 293 26.39 -11.16 -18.22
CA GLY A 293 25.42 -10.22 -18.82
C GLY A 293 23.94 -10.60 -18.60
N GLY A 294 23.03 -9.74 -19.07
CA GLY A 294 21.59 -9.89 -18.86
C GLY A 294 20.97 -11.22 -19.31
N PRO A 295 21.38 -11.79 -20.45
CA PRO A 295 20.90 -13.12 -20.88
C PRO A 295 21.16 -14.23 -19.85
N HIS A 296 22.32 -14.22 -19.19
CA HIS A 296 22.66 -15.22 -18.19
C HIS A 296 21.74 -15.12 -16.96
N ARG A 297 21.52 -13.90 -16.45
CA ARG A 297 20.62 -13.67 -15.33
C ARG A 297 19.17 -14.05 -15.68
N GLN A 298 18.70 -13.71 -16.87
CA GLN A 298 17.35 -14.05 -17.32
C GLN A 298 17.17 -15.56 -17.49
N ALA A 299 18.14 -16.24 -18.10
CA ALA A 299 18.13 -17.70 -18.24
C ALA A 299 18.11 -18.40 -16.87
N ALA A 300 18.94 -17.93 -15.94
CA ALA A 300 18.96 -18.42 -14.57
C ALA A 300 17.61 -18.27 -13.87
N TRP A 301 16.97 -17.10 -14.00
CA TRP A 301 15.65 -16.86 -13.41
C TRP A 301 14.60 -17.80 -13.98
N TRP A 302 14.55 -17.97 -15.31
CA TRP A 302 13.59 -18.88 -15.96
C TRP A 302 13.80 -20.33 -15.54
N LYS A 303 15.05 -20.80 -15.48
CA LYS A 303 15.36 -22.16 -15.03
C LYS A 303 14.86 -22.37 -13.60
N ILE A 304 15.14 -21.45 -12.69
CA ILE A 304 14.68 -21.54 -11.30
C ILE A 304 13.15 -21.51 -11.23
N ALA A 305 12.50 -20.52 -11.86
CA ALA A 305 11.05 -20.38 -11.83
C ALA A 305 10.34 -21.66 -12.32
N VAL A 306 10.85 -22.30 -13.38
CA VAL A 306 10.22 -23.49 -13.98
C VAL A 306 10.57 -24.79 -13.25
N THR A 307 11.78 -24.95 -12.72
CA THR A 307 12.29 -26.26 -12.30
C THR A 307 12.66 -26.37 -10.83
N ALA A 308 12.81 -25.26 -10.11
CA ALA A 308 13.23 -25.28 -8.71
C ALA A 308 12.16 -25.91 -7.80
N PRO A 309 12.54 -26.72 -6.81
CA PRO A 309 11.59 -27.39 -5.92
C PRO A 309 10.92 -26.43 -4.91
N ASP A 310 11.59 -25.33 -4.56
CA ASP A 310 11.15 -24.31 -3.59
C ASP A 310 10.20 -23.26 -4.20
N GLN A 311 9.22 -23.73 -4.98
CA GLN A 311 8.29 -22.89 -5.76
C GLN A 311 7.61 -21.77 -4.94
N LEU A 312 7.16 -22.05 -3.72
CA LEU A 312 6.53 -21.03 -2.88
C LEU A 312 7.51 -19.89 -2.55
N ARG A 313 8.77 -20.23 -2.24
CA ARG A 313 9.83 -19.25 -1.94
C ARG A 313 10.07 -18.36 -3.14
N GLN A 314 10.16 -18.95 -4.32
CA GLN A 314 10.39 -18.23 -5.57
C GLN A 314 9.21 -17.32 -5.94
N ARG A 315 7.96 -17.74 -5.66
CA ARG A 315 6.77 -16.89 -5.86
C ARG A 315 6.72 -15.71 -4.91
N VAL A 316 7.06 -15.90 -3.64
CA VAL A 316 7.12 -14.81 -2.67
C VAL A 316 8.28 -13.86 -2.99
N ALA A 317 9.46 -14.39 -3.34
CA ALA A 317 10.60 -13.59 -3.77
C ALA A 317 10.27 -12.73 -4.99
N PHE A 318 9.58 -13.29 -5.98
CA PHE A 318 9.09 -12.54 -7.13
C PHE A 318 8.11 -11.42 -6.74
N ALA A 319 7.13 -11.72 -5.87
CA ALA A 319 6.22 -10.70 -5.36
C ALA A 319 6.97 -9.55 -4.63
N LEU A 320 7.92 -9.88 -3.77
CA LEU A 320 8.77 -8.89 -3.08
C LEU A 320 9.59 -8.05 -4.06
N SER A 321 10.15 -8.66 -5.11
CA SER A 321 10.91 -7.94 -6.14
C SER A 321 10.08 -6.93 -6.94
N GLN A 322 8.76 -7.11 -6.99
CA GLN A 322 7.81 -6.17 -7.61
C GLN A 322 7.32 -5.09 -6.63
N ILE A 323 7.62 -5.22 -5.33
CA ILE A 323 7.34 -4.22 -4.30
C ILE A 323 8.60 -3.36 -4.09
N LEU A 324 9.72 -4.01 -3.84
CA LEU A 324 11.04 -3.43 -3.58
C LEU A 324 11.84 -3.44 -4.90
N VAL A 325 11.38 -2.63 -5.85
CA VAL A 325 11.83 -2.69 -7.25
C VAL A 325 13.20 -2.04 -7.46
N ALA A 326 14.03 -2.68 -8.29
CA ALA A 326 15.20 -2.09 -8.96
C ALA A 326 15.12 -2.33 -10.47
N SER A 327 15.82 -1.55 -11.29
CA SER A 327 15.67 -1.60 -12.76
C SER A 327 16.99 -1.57 -13.54
N ASP A 328 17.05 -2.41 -14.58
CA ASP A 328 18.11 -2.39 -15.60
C ASP A 328 18.02 -1.17 -16.54
N ALA A 329 17.00 -0.31 -16.41
CA ALA A 329 17.01 0.99 -17.09
C ALA A 329 18.18 1.86 -16.61
N ASN A 330 18.69 1.60 -15.40
CA ASN A 330 19.95 2.18 -14.94
C ASN A 330 21.13 1.47 -15.61
N GLY A 331 21.96 2.21 -16.34
CA GLY A 331 23.08 1.66 -17.11
C GLY A 331 24.14 0.94 -16.27
N THR A 332 24.35 1.31 -15.01
CA THR A 332 25.30 0.60 -14.13
C THR A 332 24.72 -0.77 -13.75
N ILE A 333 23.46 -0.83 -13.33
CA ILE A 333 22.80 -2.09 -12.97
C ILE A 333 22.77 -3.03 -14.19
N ALA A 334 22.45 -2.50 -15.37
CA ALA A 334 22.44 -3.25 -16.64
C ALA A 334 23.79 -3.93 -16.95
N GLN A 335 24.90 -3.31 -16.57
CA GLN A 335 26.26 -3.84 -16.79
C GLN A 335 26.74 -4.81 -15.70
N TRP A 336 26.14 -4.77 -14.50
CA TRP A 336 26.57 -5.54 -13.33
C TRP A 336 25.48 -6.52 -12.88
N GLN A 337 25.16 -7.48 -13.75
CA GLN A 337 24.01 -8.37 -13.59
C GLN A 337 24.17 -9.39 -12.47
N GLU A 338 25.40 -9.71 -12.08
CA GLU A 338 25.65 -10.50 -10.87
C GLU A 338 25.15 -9.78 -9.61
N GLY A 339 25.35 -8.46 -9.51
CA GLY A 339 24.81 -7.66 -8.41
C GLY A 339 23.28 -7.60 -8.44
N ALA A 340 22.68 -7.48 -9.62
CA ALA A 340 21.22 -7.55 -9.76
C ALA A 340 20.64 -8.93 -9.35
N ALA A 341 21.34 -10.02 -9.66
CA ALA A 341 20.97 -11.36 -9.20
C ALA A 341 21.14 -11.51 -7.67
N ASN A 342 22.21 -10.93 -7.11
CA ASN A 342 22.43 -10.86 -5.66
C ASN A 342 21.32 -10.08 -4.94
N TYR A 343 20.84 -8.99 -5.53
CA TYR A 343 19.72 -8.22 -5.00
C TYR A 343 18.43 -9.05 -4.95
N TYR A 344 18.17 -9.86 -5.98
CA TYR A 344 17.02 -10.78 -5.99
C TYR A 344 17.12 -11.85 -4.89
N ASP A 345 18.33 -12.34 -4.62
CA ASP A 345 18.57 -13.34 -3.57
C ASP A 345 18.26 -12.83 -2.15
N LEU A 346 18.25 -11.50 -1.91
CA LEU A 346 17.74 -10.92 -0.66
C LEU A 346 16.27 -11.30 -0.43
N PHE A 347 15.48 -11.37 -1.49
CA PHE A 347 14.07 -11.77 -1.42
C PHE A 347 13.88 -13.28 -1.33
N VAL A 348 14.79 -14.06 -1.91
CA VAL A 348 14.79 -15.53 -1.75
C VAL A 348 15.07 -15.90 -0.29
N ASP A 349 16.03 -15.23 0.35
CA ASP A 349 16.32 -15.35 1.77
C ASP A 349 15.17 -14.86 2.64
N GLY A 350 14.67 -13.66 2.34
CA GLY A 350 13.64 -13.00 3.11
C GLY A 350 12.22 -13.54 2.91
N ALA A 351 11.99 -14.43 1.94
CA ALA A 351 10.64 -14.87 1.53
C ALA A 351 9.74 -15.31 2.69
N PHE A 352 10.32 -15.94 3.71
CA PHE A 352 9.59 -16.42 4.89
C PHE A 352 10.10 -15.78 6.19
N GLY A 353 10.89 -14.71 6.07
CA GLY A 353 11.44 -13.94 7.18
C GLY A 353 10.59 -12.73 7.52
N ASN A 354 11.17 -11.81 8.29
CA ASN A 354 10.52 -10.60 8.74
C ASN A 354 10.77 -9.44 7.77
N PHE A 355 9.73 -8.66 7.45
CA PHE A 355 9.84 -7.54 6.51
C PHE A 355 10.85 -6.47 6.93
N ARG A 356 11.04 -6.22 8.24
CA ARG A 356 12.03 -5.27 8.76
C ARG A 356 13.46 -5.64 8.35
N THR A 357 13.78 -6.93 8.33
CA THR A 357 15.09 -7.43 7.88
C THR A 357 15.29 -7.18 6.40
N ILE A 358 14.28 -7.46 5.57
CA ILE A 358 14.32 -7.20 4.13
C ILE A 358 14.50 -5.71 3.86
N LEU A 359 13.78 -4.85 4.58
CA LEU A 359 13.85 -3.40 4.40
C LEU A 359 15.27 -2.85 4.67
N GLU A 360 15.99 -3.41 5.64
CA GLU A 360 17.39 -3.07 5.92
C GLU A 360 18.35 -3.61 4.86
N GLN A 361 18.21 -4.88 4.49
CA GLN A 361 19.01 -5.48 3.42
C GLN A 361 18.88 -4.72 2.10
N VAL A 362 17.66 -4.29 1.77
CA VAL A 362 17.40 -3.44 0.61
C VAL A 362 18.02 -2.06 0.78
N SER A 363 17.89 -1.43 1.95
CA SER A 363 18.48 -0.10 2.21
C SER A 363 19.99 -0.07 2.13
N LEU A 364 20.64 -1.18 2.48
CA LEU A 364 22.09 -1.33 2.41
C LEU A 364 22.54 -1.98 1.10
N SER A 365 21.63 -2.34 0.18
CA SER A 365 22.05 -2.92 -1.09
C SER A 365 22.71 -1.86 -1.98
N PRO A 366 23.90 -2.10 -2.55
CA PRO A 366 24.49 -1.22 -3.54
C PRO A 366 23.61 -1.05 -4.79
N ILE A 367 22.84 -2.09 -5.17
CA ILE A 367 21.92 -2.02 -6.31
C ILE A 367 20.79 -1.03 -6.04
N MET A 368 20.18 -1.09 -4.86
CA MET A 368 19.16 -0.11 -4.46
C MET A 368 19.76 1.29 -4.31
N GLY A 369 20.95 1.39 -3.73
CA GLY A 369 21.65 2.66 -3.58
C GLY A 369 21.96 3.35 -4.92
N ILE A 370 22.25 2.58 -5.96
CA ILE A 370 22.40 3.09 -7.33
C ILE A 370 21.05 3.47 -7.93
N TYR A 371 20.03 2.63 -7.74
CA TYR A 371 18.72 2.82 -8.34
C TYR A 371 18.00 4.08 -7.82
N LEU A 372 18.09 4.34 -6.52
CA LEU A 372 17.43 5.47 -5.84
C LEU A 372 18.42 6.48 -5.25
N SER A 373 19.64 6.53 -5.82
CA SER A 373 20.66 7.55 -5.57
C SER A 373 21.08 7.76 -4.11
N SER A 374 20.91 6.78 -3.22
CA SER A 374 21.45 6.84 -1.85
C SER A 374 22.92 6.40 -1.75
N LEU A 375 23.45 5.69 -2.76
CA LEU A 375 24.86 5.33 -2.80
C LEU A 375 25.71 6.60 -2.91
N ARG A 376 26.66 6.78 -1.98
CA ARG A 376 27.55 7.96 -1.86
C ARG A 376 26.81 9.27 -1.61
N ASN A 377 25.56 9.20 -1.15
CA ASN A 377 24.86 10.37 -0.64
C ASN A 377 25.63 10.93 0.56
N ALA A 378 25.85 12.24 0.62
CA ALA A 378 26.67 12.87 1.65
C ALA A 378 25.89 13.97 2.36
N ARG A 379 26.29 14.25 3.61
CA ARG A 379 25.79 15.41 4.34
C ARG A 379 25.98 16.70 3.55
N ALA A 380 25.18 17.70 3.87
CA ALA A 380 25.29 19.01 3.25
C ALA A 380 26.71 19.59 3.41
N ALA A 381 27.30 20.01 2.30
CA ALA A 381 28.58 20.70 2.26
C ALA A 381 28.69 21.57 0.99
N GLY A 382 29.21 22.79 1.12
CA GLY A 382 29.51 23.65 -0.04
C GLY A 382 28.30 23.92 -0.95
N GLY A 383 27.11 24.11 -0.38
CA GLY A 383 25.87 24.38 -1.13
C GLY A 383 25.14 23.14 -1.67
N THR A 384 25.66 21.93 -1.41
CA THR A 384 24.93 20.68 -1.70
C THR A 384 24.02 20.30 -0.54
N THR A 385 22.94 19.58 -0.85
CA THR A 385 22.02 18.98 0.12
C THR A 385 22.02 17.46 0.00
N PRO A 386 21.67 16.72 1.07
CA PRO A 386 21.42 15.29 0.97
C PRO A 386 20.41 14.97 -0.14
N ASP A 387 20.68 13.91 -0.90
CA ASP A 387 19.71 13.37 -1.86
C ASP A 387 18.52 12.77 -1.10
N GLU A 388 17.32 13.21 -1.47
CA GLU A 388 16.06 12.84 -0.83
C GLU A 388 15.36 11.63 -1.46
N ASN A 389 15.82 11.17 -2.63
CA ASN A 389 15.09 10.21 -3.46
C ASN A 389 14.79 8.92 -2.68
N TYR A 390 15.82 8.25 -2.15
CA TYR A 390 15.61 7.03 -1.35
C TYR A 390 14.75 7.27 -0.09
N ALA A 391 14.93 8.40 0.60
CA ALA A 391 14.14 8.73 1.78
C ALA A 391 12.64 8.86 1.47
N ARG A 392 12.29 9.42 0.31
CA ARG A 392 10.92 9.49 -0.16
C ARG A 392 10.40 8.13 -0.58
N GLU A 393 11.14 7.39 -1.39
CA GLU A 393 10.64 6.14 -1.94
C GLU A 393 10.54 5.02 -0.89
N ILE A 394 11.45 4.98 0.10
CA ILE A 394 11.35 4.01 1.20
C ILE A 394 10.07 4.22 2.01
N MET A 395 9.64 5.47 2.19
CA MET A 395 8.36 5.81 2.82
C MET A 395 7.17 5.59 1.87
N GLN A 396 7.22 6.16 0.67
CA GLN A 396 6.10 6.24 -0.26
C GLN A 396 5.76 4.90 -0.92
N LEU A 397 6.77 4.17 -1.41
CA LEU A 397 6.57 2.97 -2.23
C LEU A 397 6.78 1.69 -1.44
N PHE A 398 7.71 1.73 -0.48
CA PHE A 398 8.22 0.51 0.15
C PHE A 398 7.73 0.28 1.58
N SER A 399 7.01 1.22 2.21
CA SER A 399 6.51 1.01 3.58
C SER A 399 5.15 1.63 3.88
N ILE A 400 5.07 2.94 4.03
CA ILE A 400 3.93 3.61 4.67
C ILE A 400 2.96 4.25 3.67
N GLY A 401 3.36 4.46 2.42
CA GLY A 401 2.49 5.12 1.44
C GLY A 401 2.34 6.62 1.69
N LEU A 402 1.54 7.28 0.85
CA LEU A 402 1.32 8.74 0.88
C LEU A 402 0.35 9.20 1.96
N ASN A 403 -0.65 8.38 2.28
CA ASN A 403 -1.76 8.75 3.15
C ASN A 403 -1.96 7.69 4.21
N GLU A 404 -2.33 8.11 5.42
CA GLU A 404 -2.66 7.24 6.52
C GLU A 404 -3.79 6.27 6.14
N LEU A 405 -3.65 5.03 6.61
CA LEU A 405 -4.55 3.93 6.33
C LEU A 405 -5.15 3.42 7.63
N HIS A 406 -6.41 3.02 7.55
CA HIS A 406 -7.00 2.14 8.53
C HIS A 406 -6.38 0.73 8.39
N PRO A 407 -6.47 -0.12 9.43
CA PRO A 407 -5.93 -1.48 9.39
C PRO A 407 -6.48 -2.37 8.25
N ASP A 408 -7.62 -2.02 7.66
CA ASP A 408 -8.21 -2.70 6.50
C ASP A 408 -7.74 -2.14 5.14
N GLY A 409 -6.79 -1.20 5.17
CA GLY A 409 -6.23 -0.54 4.00
C GLY A 409 -7.11 0.52 3.35
N THR A 410 -8.23 0.92 3.97
CA THR A 410 -8.98 2.11 3.56
C THR A 410 -8.31 3.39 4.07
N LEU A 411 -8.59 4.54 3.45
CA LEU A 411 -7.98 5.82 3.83
C LEU A 411 -8.51 6.31 5.19
N ARG A 412 -7.62 6.83 6.03
CA ARG A 412 -8.00 7.67 7.17
C ARG A 412 -8.27 9.07 6.67
N LEU A 413 -9.47 9.57 6.99
CA LEU A 413 -9.89 10.92 6.64
C LEU A 413 -9.85 11.82 7.86
N ASP A 414 -9.50 13.09 7.67
CA ASP A 414 -9.69 14.12 8.66
C ASP A 414 -11.18 14.50 8.81
N PRO A 415 -11.56 15.37 9.77
CA PRO A 415 -12.94 15.84 9.93
C PRO A 415 -13.53 16.57 8.71
N LEU A 416 -12.69 16.99 7.76
CA LEU A 416 -13.07 17.66 6.52
C LEU A 416 -13.20 16.68 5.33
N GLY A 417 -12.99 15.38 5.57
CA GLY A 417 -13.06 14.33 4.55
C GLY A 417 -11.82 14.26 3.64
N GLN A 418 -10.70 14.85 4.05
CA GLN A 418 -9.43 14.77 3.31
C GLN A 418 -8.56 13.61 3.83
N PRO A 419 -7.88 12.85 2.94
CA PRO A 419 -6.86 11.90 3.35
C PRO A 419 -5.77 12.59 4.16
N ILE A 420 -5.40 11.97 5.28
CA ILE A 420 -4.33 12.47 6.14
C ILE A 420 -3.00 12.01 5.54
N PRO A 421 -2.04 12.91 5.22
CA PRO A 421 -0.73 12.51 4.71
C PRO A 421 0.09 11.81 5.80
N THR A 422 0.91 10.82 5.42
CA THR A 422 1.79 10.09 6.36
C THR A 422 3.04 10.88 6.78
N TYR A 423 3.46 11.84 5.97
CA TYR A 423 4.66 12.66 6.18
C TYR A 423 4.57 13.97 5.41
N THR A 424 5.46 14.91 5.74
CA THR A 424 5.61 16.18 5.02
C THR A 424 6.92 16.21 4.22
N GLN A 425 7.11 17.24 3.38
CA GLN A 425 8.40 17.47 2.73
C GLN A 425 9.54 17.63 3.75
N GLU A 426 9.28 18.25 4.90
CA GLU A 426 10.29 18.38 5.97
C GLU A 426 10.70 17.00 6.52
N THR A 427 9.75 16.09 6.70
CA THR A 427 10.05 14.70 7.11
C THR A 427 10.96 14.02 6.09
N ILE A 428 10.75 14.24 4.79
CA ILE A 428 11.64 13.70 3.75
C ILE A 428 13.05 14.27 3.90
N VAL A 429 13.19 15.59 4.03
CA VAL A 429 14.49 16.26 4.21
C VAL A 429 15.24 15.72 5.43
N GLN A 430 14.55 15.55 6.57
CA GLN A 430 15.17 15.03 7.78
C GLN A 430 15.54 13.54 7.65
N THR A 431 14.70 12.75 6.97
CA THR A 431 14.97 11.33 6.73
C THR A 431 16.11 11.13 5.71
N ALA A 432 16.27 12.03 4.73
CA ALA A 432 17.37 12.00 3.77
C ALA A 432 18.75 12.03 4.44
N LYS A 433 18.87 12.77 5.54
CA LYS A 433 20.11 12.83 6.35
C LYS A 433 20.50 11.46 6.91
N VAL A 434 19.55 10.60 7.27
CA VAL A 434 19.81 9.23 7.76
C VAL A 434 20.57 8.40 6.71
N PHE A 435 20.25 8.63 5.44
CA PHE A 435 20.83 7.92 4.30
C PHE A 435 22.09 8.58 3.74
N THR A 436 22.68 9.56 4.44
CA THR A 436 24.00 10.10 4.09
C THR A 436 25.13 9.24 4.66
N GLY A 437 26.28 9.24 4.00
CA GLY A 437 27.47 8.52 4.43
C GLY A 437 27.46 7.02 4.09
N TRP A 438 26.54 6.51 3.28
CA TRP A 438 26.54 5.10 2.87
C TRP A 438 27.24 4.95 1.52
N SER A 439 28.27 4.09 1.45
CA SER A 439 28.99 3.83 0.20
C SER A 439 29.41 2.35 0.15
N PHE A 440 30.01 1.93 -0.97
CA PHE A 440 30.50 0.59 -1.15
C PHE A 440 31.36 0.11 0.02
N ALA A 441 31.26 -1.19 0.32
CA ALA A 441 32.16 -1.84 1.26
C ALA A 441 33.61 -1.62 0.80
N ASN A 442 34.49 -1.27 1.75
CA ASN A 442 35.88 -1.01 1.46
C ASN A 442 36.77 -1.43 2.63
N ALA A 443 37.71 -2.34 2.35
CA ALA A 443 38.63 -2.88 3.35
C ALA A 443 39.92 -2.07 3.52
N THR A 444 40.10 -0.98 2.77
CA THR A 444 41.32 -0.15 2.86
C THR A 444 41.40 0.51 4.25
N PRO A 445 42.52 0.41 4.97
CA PRO A 445 42.68 1.08 6.25
C PRO A 445 42.43 2.59 6.15
N GLY A 446 41.58 3.13 7.04
CA GLY A 446 41.22 4.55 7.03
C GLY A 446 40.31 5.00 5.87
N ALA A 447 39.69 4.06 5.13
CA ALA A 447 38.83 4.39 3.99
C ALA A 447 37.73 5.38 4.36
N THR A 448 37.04 5.17 5.48
CA THR A 448 35.78 5.85 5.85
C THR A 448 35.86 7.36 6.05
N ALA A 449 37.06 7.94 6.07
CA ALA A 449 37.31 9.39 6.11
C ALA A 449 37.85 9.99 4.80
N ASN A 450 38.17 9.16 3.81
CA ASN A 450 38.83 9.59 2.58
C ASN A 450 37.80 9.95 1.50
N VAL A 451 37.77 11.22 1.07
CA VAL A 451 36.81 11.72 0.06
C VAL A 451 37.00 11.09 -1.32
N ASN A 452 38.23 10.79 -1.71
CA ASN A 452 38.52 10.19 -3.02
C ASN A 452 38.02 8.75 -3.06
N LEU A 453 38.19 8.00 -1.96
CA LEU A 453 37.64 6.65 -1.85
C LEU A 453 36.12 6.65 -1.73
N PHE A 454 35.55 7.61 -0.97
CA PHE A 454 34.10 7.75 -0.85
C PHE A 454 33.45 7.99 -2.22
N ARG A 455 34.00 8.91 -3.02
CA ARG A 455 33.41 9.32 -4.31
C ARG A 455 33.84 8.46 -5.51
N GLY A 456 35.02 7.84 -5.46
CA GLY A 456 35.64 7.21 -6.63
C GLY A 456 36.34 5.88 -6.34
N GLY A 457 36.22 5.33 -5.12
CA GLY A 457 36.76 4.01 -4.79
C GLY A 457 36.16 2.89 -5.64
N ALA A 458 36.84 1.74 -5.63
CA ALA A 458 36.37 0.53 -6.32
C ALA A 458 34.94 0.17 -5.89
N ALA A 459 34.14 -0.29 -6.84
CA ALA A 459 32.77 -0.68 -6.60
C ALA A 459 32.69 -2.11 -6.05
N ASP A 460 31.73 -2.34 -5.15
CA ASP A 460 31.36 -3.65 -4.63
C ASP A 460 29.85 -3.82 -4.74
N TYR A 461 29.39 -4.58 -5.73
CA TYR A 461 27.97 -4.75 -6.01
C TYR A 461 27.33 -5.92 -5.23
N LEU A 462 28.11 -6.61 -4.39
CA LEU A 462 27.69 -7.84 -3.73
C LEU A 462 27.50 -7.64 -2.22
N ASN A 463 28.44 -6.97 -1.58
CA ASN A 463 28.37 -6.74 -0.15
C ASN A 463 27.47 -5.54 0.18
N PRO A 464 26.83 -5.54 1.37
CA PRO A 464 26.09 -4.38 1.85
C PRO A 464 27.00 -3.13 1.86
N MET A 465 26.42 -1.99 1.50
CA MET A 465 27.02 -0.69 1.73
C MET A 465 27.38 -0.55 3.21
N MET A 466 28.51 0.11 3.47
CA MET A 466 28.95 0.40 4.83
C MET A 466 28.82 1.89 5.13
N LEU A 467 28.79 2.24 6.41
CA LEU A 467 28.80 3.63 6.86
C LEU A 467 30.20 4.24 6.76
N TRP A 468 30.24 5.46 6.25
CA TRP A 468 31.40 6.36 6.16
C TRP A 468 31.08 7.60 7.02
N PRO A 469 31.40 7.56 8.32
CA PRO A 469 30.92 8.57 9.27
C PRO A 469 31.35 10.01 8.93
N ALA A 470 32.51 10.17 8.26
CA ALA A 470 32.99 11.47 7.82
C ALA A 470 32.10 12.14 6.76
N PHE A 471 31.12 11.44 6.18
CA PHE A 471 30.17 11.94 5.19
C PHE A 471 28.71 11.84 5.65
N HIS A 472 28.47 11.32 6.86
CA HIS A 472 27.15 11.26 7.46
C HIS A 472 26.78 12.60 8.12
N ASP A 473 25.50 12.94 8.05
CA ASP A 473 24.90 14.07 8.75
C ASP A 473 24.46 13.61 10.14
N ASP A 474 25.19 14.02 11.17
CA ASP A 474 24.96 13.58 12.55
C ASP A 474 24.16 14.61 13.36
N THR A 475 23.45 15.52 12.69
CA THR A 475 22.53 16.46 13.36
C THR A 475 21.28 15.72 13.87
N ALA A 476 20.54 16.33 14.80
CA ALA A 476 19.24 15.79 15.21
C ALA A 476 18.26 15.79 14.03
N LYS A 477 17.40 14.77 13.96
CA LYS A 477 16.46 14.56 12.85
C LYS A 477 15.08 14.26 13.39
N THR A 478 14.04 14.81 12.79
CA THR A 478 12.65 14.45 13.09
C THR A 478 12.09 13.67 11.92
N ILE A 479 11.93 12.36 12.11
CA ILE A 479 11.47 11.43 11.07
C ILE A 479 9.95 11.17 11.20
N VAL A 480 9.45 10.19 10.45
CA VAL A 480 8.02 9.79 10.45
C VAL A 480 7.46 9.61 11.86
N GLY A 481 6.19 9.98 12.04
CA GLY A 481 5.49 9.91 13.33
C GLY A 481 6.01 10.92 14.36
N GLY A 482 6.80 11.91 13.93
CA GLY A 482 7.38 12.91 14.82
C GLY A 482 8.52 12.38 15.70
N ARG A 483 9.06 11.19 15.39
CA ARG A 483 10.14 10.58 16.18
C ARG A 483 11.42 11.39 16.00
N VAL A 484 12.02 11.80 17.13
CA VAL A 484 13.29 12.52 17.14
C VAL A 484 14.45 11.54 17.28
N LEU A 485 15.39 11.62 16.36
CA LEU A 485 16.70 10.98 16.40
C LEU A 485 17.70 11.97 17.03
N PRO A 486 18.32 11.64 18.18
CA PRO A 486 19.32 12.50 18.82
C PRO A 486 20.50 12.82 17.90
N ALA A 487 21.07 14.01 18.03
CA ALA A 487 22.34 14.33 17.39
C ALA A 487 23.47 13.44 17.93
N ALA A 488 24.48 13.19 17.11
CA ALA A 488 25.69 12.45 17.49
C ALA A 488 25.48 10.98 17.91
N GLN A 489 24.35 10.35 17.58
CA GLN A 489 24.13 8.92 17.85
C GLN A 489 24.71 8.00 16.77
N GLY A 490 25.16 8.57 15.64
CA GLY A 490 25.84 7.86 14.56
C GLY A 490 24.91 7.17 13.57
N GLY A 491 25.34 7.11 12.32
CA GLY A 491 24.51 6.70 11.18
C GLY A 491 23.95 5.27 11.23
N VAL A 492 24.64 4.32 11.88
CA VAL A 492 24.11 2.95 12.04
C VAL A 492 22.88 2.97 12.94
N ARG A 493 22.92 3.74 14.04
CA ARG A 493 21.79 3.84 14.97
C ARG A 493 20.64 4.61 14.34
N ASP A 494 20.94 5.70 13.63
CA ASP A 494 19.95 6.45 12.86
C ASP A 494 19.20 5.56 11.86
N LEU A 495 19.93 4.73 11.11
CA LEU A 495 19.32 3.80 10.17
C LEU A 495 18.41 2.81 10.89
N GLN A 496 18.89 2.16 11.94
CA GLN A 496 18.10 1.19 12.71
C GLN A 496 16.82 1.80 13.25
N ASP A 497 16.91 2.94 13.94
CA ASP A 497 15.75 3.60 14.55
C ASP A 497 14.75 4.10 13.50
N THR A 498 15.24 4.52 12.33
CA THR A 498 14.40 4.93 11.19
C THR A 498 13.65 3.74 10.59
N LEU A 499 14.35 2.64 10.31
CA LEU A 499 13.73 1.44 9.75
C LEU A 499 12.75 0.80 10.74
N ASP A 500 13.02 0.85 12.04
CA ASP A 500 12.10 0.41 13.09
C ASP A 500 10.85 1.30 13.14
N ALA A 501 11.01 2.62 13.04
CA ALA A 501 9.88 3.54 12.96
C ALA A 501 9.00 3.27 11.73
N LEU A 502 9.60 3.02 10.56
CA LEU A 502 8.86 2.65 9.36
C LEU A 502 8.16 1.30 9.50
N PHE A 503 8.85 0.27 9.99
CA PHE A 503 8.27 -1.07 10.13
C PHE A 503 7.07 -1.09 11.11
N THR A 504 7.21 -0.40 12.24
CA THR A 504 6.17 -0.32 13.28
C THR A 504 5.07 0.70 12.97
N HIS A 505 5.20 1.49 11.90
CA HIS A 505 4.20 2.48 11.53
C HIS A 505 2.85 1.80 11.21
N PRO A 506 1.70 2.33 11.70
CA PRO A 506 0.39 1.72 11.52
C PRO A 506 0.00 1.44 10.06
N ASN A 507 0.53 2.21 9.10
CA ASN A 507 0.31 1.98 7.68
C ASN A 507 1.05 0.78 7.10
N THR A 508 2.20 0.39 7.63
CA THR A 508 3.08 -0.57 6.96
C THR A 508 2.39 -1.91 6.78
N ALA A 509 1.70 -2.39 7.82
CA ALA A 509 0.95 -3.64 7.77
C ALA A 509 -0.15 -3.67 6.68
N PRO A 510 -1.14 -2.75 6.65
CA PRO A 510 -2.16 -2.75 5.59
C PRO A 510 -1.58 -2.43 4.20
N PHE A 511 -0.56 -1.58 4.12
CA PHE A 511 0.07 -1.20 2.85
C PHE A 511 0.77 -2.39 2.20
N ILE A 512 1.67 -3.07 2.93
CA ILE A 512 2.40 -4.24 2.43
C ILE A 512 1.47 -5.43 2.22
N SER A 513 0.51 -5.66 3.12
CA SER A 513 -0.48 -6.73 2.97
C SER A 513 -1.28 -6.60 1.66
N ARG A 514 -1.75 -5.39 1.33
CA ARG A 514 -2.44 -5.13 0.06
C ARG A 514 -1.55 -5.51 -1.12
N GLN A 515 -0.29 -5.05 -1.13
CA GLN A 515 0.64 -5.30 -2.23
C GLN A 515 0.98 -6.78 -2.42
N LEU A 516 1.17 -7.52 -1.33
CA LEU A 516 1.40 -8.96 -1.35
C LEU A 516 0.18 -9.72 -1.87
N ILE A 517 -1.03 -9.41 -1.38
CA ILE A 517 -2.26 -10.03 -1.87
C ILE A 517 -2.45 -9.78 -3.37
N GLN A 518 -2.14 -8.57 -3.85
CA GLN A 518 -2.22 -8.22 -5.27
C GLN A 518 -1.31 -9.02 -6.18
N ARG A 519 -0.14 -9.43 -5.68
CA ARG A 519 0.87 -10.16 -6.46
C ARG A 519 0.73 -11.67 -6.33
N LEU A 520 0.17 -12.15 -5.22
CA LEU A 520 0.05 -13.57 -4.92
C LEU A 520 -1.35 -14.14 -5.20
N VAL A 521 -2.42 -13.36 -5.05
CA VAL A 521 -3.78 -13.90 -4.95
C VAL A 521 -4.81 -13.20 -5.85
N THR A 522 -5.02 -11.88 -5.71
CA THR A 522 -6.07 -11.15 -6.44
C THR A 522 -5.77 -9.67 -6.60
N SER A 523 -6.05 -9.11 -7.79
CA SER A 523 -5.79 -7.70 -8.13
C SER A 523 -6.62 -6.69 -7.33
N ASN A 524 -7.79 -7.09 -6.83
CA ASN A 524 -8.72 -6.22 -6.10
C ASN A 524 -9.11 -6.81 -4.73
N PRO A 525 -8.19 -6.81 -3.75
CA PRO A 525 -8.47 -7.34 -2.43
C PRO A 525 -9.53 -6.51 -1.69
N SER A 526 -10.49 -7.19 -1.05
CA SER A 526 -11.46 -6.50 -0.20
C SER A 526 -10.80 -5.97 1.08
N PRO A 527 -11.35 -4.90 1.70
CA PRO A 527 -10.83 -4.38 2.97
C PRO A 527 -10.78 -5.45 4.07
N GLY A 528 -11.81 -6.30 4.15
CA GLY A 528 -11.83 -7.42 5.09
C GLY A 528 -10.70 -8.44 4.88
N TYR A 529 -10.23 -8.63 3.65
CA TYR A 529 -9.07 -9.50 3.40
C TYR A 529 -7.77 -8.83 3.84
N ILE A 530 -7.55 -7.57 3.45
CA ILE A 530 -6.38 -6.78 3.88
C ILE A 530 -6.31 -6.77 5.41
N TYR A 531 -7.43 -6.50 6.09
CA TYR A 531 -7.50 -6.45 7.56
C TYR A 531 -6.99 -7.73 8.23
N ARG A 532 -7.36 -8.91 7.72
CA ARG A 532 -6.91 -10.19 8.30
C ARG A 532 -5.41 -10.40 8.13
N VAL A 533 -4.88 -10.12 6.95
CA VAL A 533 -3.44 -10.30 6.66
C VAL A 533 -2.60 -9.25 7.40
N ALA A 534 -3.06 -7.99 7.43
CA ALA A 534 -2.41 -6.91 8.15
C ALA A 534 -2.29 -7.19 9.65
N ARG A 535 -3.29 -7.85 10.25
CA ARG A 535 -3.22 -8.28 11.66
C ARG A 535 -2.16 -9.37 11.91
N VAL A 536 -1.94 -10.25 10.94
CA VAL A 536 -0.86 -11.25 11.02
C VAL A 536 0.49 -10.54 10.89
N PHE A 537 0.65 -9.70 9.87
CA PHE A 537 1.85 -8.89 9.68
C PHE A 537 2.20 -8.06 10.92
N ALA A 538 1.23 -7.37 11.52
CA ALA A 538 1.46 -6.52 12.69
C ALA A 538 1.90 -7.31 13.95
N ASN A 539 1.73 -8.64 13.97
CA ASN A 539 2.14 -9.49 15.10
C ASN A 539 3.63 -9.81 15.04
N ASN A 540 4.13 -10.24 13.88
CA ASN A 540 5.49 -10.78 13.77
C ASN A 540 6.27 -10.36 12.50
N GLY A 541 5.73 -9.45 11.70
CA GLY A 541 6.35 -8.83 10.54
C GLY A 541 6.29 -9.60 9.23
#